data_AF-A0A9E2XJP3-F1
#
_entry.id   AF-A0A9E2XJP3-F1
#
_cell.length_a   1.000
_cell.length_b   1.000
_cell.length_c   1.000
_cell.angle_alpha   90.00
_cell.angle_beta   90.00
_cell.angle_gamma   90.00
#
_symmetry.space_group_name_H-M   'P 1'
#
loop_
_entity.id
_entity.type
_entity.pdbx_description
1 polymer ?
#
loop_
_entity_poly.entity_id
_entity_poly.type
_entity_poly.pdbx_seq_one_letter_code
_entity_poly.pdbx_strand_id
1 'polypeptide(L)'
;MRIVVLLLLGGVIAQAADAQQRVNLTTAALTRCAGKIGTDTRQADPAFATFGLDGPPWLTAEHTEDKIGSLNISTTISGTGWRRRRDGTSVPFRFVCTLDAKGQAVAFHAAPLQRHLGDQLPPAIVVEGAAAYLDKKPLPKGVELQVQLLDVSKSPKPEVLTEEVVRSGWQLPIPFALRLPKDVSLEGRKLEITARFVQARQPLFQLSESRPLAPDDLHKFIILTLDKVEQPVNATNAPANSR
;
A
#
# COMPACT_ATOMS: atom_id res chain seq x y z
N MET A 1 45.79 39.06 28.43
CA MET A 1 44.69 38.99 27.45
C MET A 1 44.39 37.51 27.22
N ARG A 2 43.35 36.95 27.86
CA ARG A 2 43.01 35.51 27.79
C ARG A 2 41.95 35.31 26.71
N ILE A 3 42.28 34.53 25.68
CA ILE A 3 41.36 34.15 24.60
C ILE A 3 40.49 32.99 25.10
N VAL A 4 39.19 33.23 25.20
CA VAL A 4 38.16 32.22 25.48
C VAL A 4 37.72 31.65 24.13
N VAL A 5 37.98 30.36 23.89
CA VAL A 5 37.47 29.63 22.73
C VAL A 5 36.14 28.99 23.14
N LEU A 6 35.03 29.50 22.58
CA LEU A 6 33.72 28.85 22.65
C LEU A 6 33.62 27.77 21.56
N LEU A 7 33.50 26.52 21.97
CA LEU A 7 33.15 25.39 21.11
C LEU A 7 31.62 25.29 20.98
N LEU A 8 31.11 25.60 19.79
CA LEU A 8 29.72 25.38 19.39
C LEU A 8 29.49 23.89 19.09
N LEU A 9 28.73 23.21 19.95
CA LEU A 9 28.13 21.91 19.65
C LEU A 9 26.83 22.11 18.86
N GLY A 10 26.92 22.04 17.53
CA GLY A 10 25.77 21.93 16.63
C GLY A 10 25.41 20.47 16.40
N GLY A 11 24.49 19.91 17.18
CA GLY A 11 23.93 18.58 16.95
C GLY A 11 22.88 18.62 15.84
N VAL A 12 23.15 17.97 14.70
CA VAL A 12 22.20 17.84 13.58
C VAL A 12 21.24 16.68 13.89
N ILE A 13 19.96 16.99 14.12
CA ILE A 13 18.87 16.01 14.22
C ILE A 13 18.08 16.06 12.91
N ALA A 14 18.41 15.21 11.93
CA ALA A 14 17.74 15.24 10.62
C ALA A 14 17.67 13.86 9.94
N GLN A 15 17.07 12.83 10.57
CA GLN A 15 16.92 11.51 9.95
C GLN A 15 15.48 10.97 9.84
N ALA A 16 14.50 11.53 10.54
CA ALA A 16 13.13 10.97 10.58
C ALA A 16 12.21 11.43 9.43
N ALA A 17 12.55 12.51 8.71
CA ALA A 17 11.71 13.02 7.63
C ALA A 17 11.79 12.15 6.35
N ASP A 18 12.95 11.55 6.08
CA ASP A 18 13.22 10.84 4.84
C ASP A 18 12.50 9.49 4.74
N ALA A 19 12.36 8.76 5.85
CA ALA A 19 11.70 7.45 5.85
C ALA A 19 10.20 7.57 5.50
N GLN A 20 9.48 8.51 6.13
CA GLN A 20 8.06 8.71 5.89
C GLN A 20 7.78 9.31 4.50
N GLN A 21 8.65 10.22 4.03
CA GLN A 21 8.54 10.76 2.68
C GLN A 21 8.76 9.66 1.62
N ARG A 22 9.71 8.74 1.84
CA ARG A 22 9.89 7.56 0.99
C ARG A 22 8.67 6.65 1.01
N VAL A 23 8.12 6.34 2.19
CA VAL A 23 6.91 5.49 2.31
C VAL A 23 5.73 6.10 1.54
N ASN A 24 5.43 7.39 1.73
CA ASN A 24 4.34 8.07 1.02
C ASN A 24 4.55 8.08 -0.51
N LEU A 25 5.79 8.26 -0.97
CA LEU A 25 6.13 8.18 -2.39
C LEU A 25 5.96 6.76 -2.92
N THR A 26 6.34 5.75 -2.15
CA THR A 26 6.18 4.33 -2.51
C THR A 26 4.73 3.90 -2.54
N THR A 27 3.89 4.30 -1.58
CA THR A 27 2.45 4.01 -1.59
C THR A 27 1.77 4.63 -2.81
N ALA A 28 2.11 5.88 -3.15
CA ALA A 28 1.55 6.55 -4.32
C ALA A 28 1.98 5.88 -5.63
N ALA A 29 3.25 5.46 -5.72
CA ALA A 29 3.76 4.69 -6.86
C ALA A 29 3.05 3.32 -6.96
N LEU A 30 2.93 2.61 -5.85
CA LEU A 30 2.27 1.31 -5.75
C LEU A 30 0.80 1.37 -6.17
N THR A 31 0.06 2.39 -5.71
CA THR A 31 -1.32 2.69 -6.15
C THR A 31 -1.39 2.86 -7.66
N ARG A 32 -0.45 3.60 -8.27
CA ARG A 32 -0.43 3.80 -9.73
C ARG A 32 -0.12 2.51 -10.48
N CYS A 33 0.81 1.70 -9.97
CA CYS A 33 1.11 0.38 -10.51
C CYS A 33 -0.11 -0.55 -10.43
N ALA A 34 -0.79 -0.60 -9.28
CA ALA A 34 -2.01 -1.35 -9.07
C ALA A 34 -3.15 -0.90 -10.02
N GLY A 35 -3.26 0.41 -10.25
CA GLY A 35 -4.16 0.98 -11.26
C GLY A 35 -3.85 0.50 -12.69
N LYS A 36 -2.56 0.42 -13.05
CA LYS A 36 -2.10 -0.03 -14.38
C LYS A 36 -2.40 -1.50 -14.63
N ILE A 37 -1.95 -2.42 -13.77
CA ILE A 37 -2.30 -3.86 -13.90
C ILE A 37 -3.82 -4.05 -13.87
N GLY A 38 -4.55 -3.26 -13.07
CA GLY A 38 -6.00 -3.32 -13.00
C GLY A 38 -6.69 -2.94 -14.31
N THR A 39 -6.10 -2.02 -15.07
CA THR A 39 -6.60 -1.61 -16.39
C THR A 39 -6.27 -2.66 -17.44
N ASP A 40 -5.01 -3.11 -17.49
CA ASP A 40 -4.54 -4.08 -18.47
C ASP A 40 -5.25 -5.44 -18.30
N THR A 41 -5.46 -5.88 -17.05
CA THR A 41 -6.18 -7.13 -16.77
C THR A 41 -7.64 -7.04 -17.19
N ARG A 42 -8.33 -5.92 -16.96
CA ARG A 42 -9.74 -5.77 -17.39
C ARG A 42 -9.90 -5.78 -18.90
N GLN A 43 -8.91 -5.27 -19.64
CA GLN A 43 -8.90 -5.32 -21.10
C GLN A 43 -8.71 -6.76 -21.61
N ALA A 44 -7.93 -7.58 -20.90
CA ALA A 44 -7.63 -8.96 -21.27
C ALA A 44 -8.62 -10.02 -20.75
N ASP A 45 -9.12 -9.88 -19.52
CA ASP A 45 -10.11 -10.76 -18.87
C ASP A 45 -11.16 -9.94 -18.09
N PRO A 46 -12.41 -9.84 -18.58
CA PRO A 46 -13.47 -9.12 -17.89
C PRO A 46 -13.93 -9.78 -16.57
N ALA A 47 -13.62 -11.07 -16.33
CA ALA A 47 -13.89 -11.78 -15.08
C ALA A 47 -12.73 -11.58 -14.08
N PHE A 48 -12.45 -10.31 -13.80
CA PHE A 48 -11.29 -9.79 -13.10
C PHE A 48 -10.86 -10.61 -11.85
N ALA A 49 -9.63 -11.11 -11.89
CA ALA A 49 -8.96 -11.75 -10.76
C ALA A 49 -8.49 -10.70 -9.73
N THR A 50 -8.63 -11.00 -8.44
CA THR A 50 -8.07 -10.16 -7.36
C THR A 50 -6.54 -10.25 -7.37
N PHE A 51 -5.85 -9.13 -7.21
CA PHE A 51 -4.40 -9.12 -6.99
C PHE A 51 -4.00 -8.14 -5.90
N GLY A 52 -2.97 -8.49 -5.16
CA GLY A 52 -2.28 -7.65 -4.17
C GLY A 52 -0.86 -7.34 -4.64
N LEU A 53 -0.44 -6.09 -4.48
CA LEU A 53 0.95 -5.69 -4.65
C LEU A 53 1.54 -5.37 -3.27
N ASP A 54 2.64 -6.04 -2.94
CA ASP A 54 3.38 -5.81 -1.70
C ASP A 54 4.09 -4.45 -1.80
N GLY A 55 3.92 -3.63 -0.77
CA GLY A 55 4.65 -2.38 -0.59
C GLY A 55 5.98 -2.57 0.14
N PRO A 56 6.51 -1.53 0.80
CA PRO A 56 7.68 -1.65 1.64
C PRO A 56 7.56 -2.83 2.63
N PRO A 57 8.66 -3.53 2.95
CA PRO A 57 10.01 -3.37 2.40
C PRO A 57 10.26 -4.20 1.12
N TRP A 58 9.22 -4.80 0.55
CA TRP A 58 9.34 -5.67 -0.64
C TRP A 58 9.41 -4.92 -1.97
N LEU A 59 9.29 -3.60 -1.90
CA LEU A 59 9.25 -2.71 -3.03
C LEU A 59 10.52 -1.88 -3.11
N THR A 60 11.10 -1.83 -4.30
CA THR A 60 12.23 -0.95 -4.63
C THR A 60 11.78 0.06 -5.67
N ALA A 61 12.20 1.31 -5.50
CA ALA A 61 11.96 2.40 -6.43
C ALA A 61 13.29 2.99 -6.89
N GLU A 62 13.57 2.86 -8.18
CA GLU A 62 14.82 3.32 -8.79
C GLU A 62 14.50 4.44 -9.78
N HIS A 63 15.22 5.56 -9.67
CA HIS A 63 15.17 6.56 -10.73
C HIS A 63 15.84 6.00 -11.97
N THR A 64 15.19 6.12 -13.13
CA THR A 64 15.68 5.59 -14.39
C THR A 64 15.47 6.65 -15.46
N GLU A 65 16.50 6.98 -16.22
CA GLU A 65 16.40 7.81 -17.42
C GLU A 65 16.38 6.90 -18.65
N ASP A 66 15.22 6.32 -18.95
CA ASP A 66 15.07 5.36 -20.05
C ASP A 66 13.84 5.69 -20.91
N LYS A 67 13.62 4.95 -21.99
CA LYS A 67 12.46 5.11 -22.88
C LYS A 67 11.77 3.78 -23.15
N ILE A 68 10.44 3.80 -23.16
CA ILE A 68 9.62 2.72 -23.73
C ILE A 68 8.93 3.29 -24.97
N GLY A 69 9.43 2.92 -26.16
CA GLY A 69 9.02 3.55 -27.41
C GLY A 69 9.39 5.03 -27.44
N SER A 70 8.39 5.90 -27.59
CA SER A 70 8.57 7.37 -27.56
C SER A 70 8.42 7.99 -26.16
N LEU A 71 8.09 7.17 -25.15
CA LEU A 71 7.76 7.66 -23.82
C LEU A 71 8.97 7.63 -22.89
N ASN A 72 9.28 8.76 -22.27
CA ASN A 72 10.33 8.85 -21.25
C ASN A 72 9.85 8.21 -19.94
N ILE A 73 10.64 7.27 -19.45
CA ILE A 73 10.53 6.68 -18.12
C ILE A 73 11.38 7.49 -17.17
N SER A 74 10.86 7.72 -15.96
CA SER A 74 11.58 8.40 -14.88
C SER A 74 11.86 7.49 -13.69
N THR A 75 11.03 6.46 -13.49
CA THR A 75 11.12 5.61 -12.29
C THR A 75 10.74 4.19 -12.64
N THR A 76 11.52 3.23 -12.17
CA THR A 76 11.21 1.81 -12.20
C THR A 76 10.88 1.34 -10.79
N ILE A 77 9.71 0.75 -10.63
CA ILE A 77 9.22 0.14 -9.39
C ILE A 77 9.29 -1.37 -9.56
N SER A 78 10.09 -2.03 -8.74
CA SER A 78 10.17 -3.50 -8.70
C SER A 78 9.65 -4.01 -7.36
N GLY A 79 8.99 -5.16 -7.37
CA GLY A 79 8.46 -5.72 -6.13
C GLY A 79 7.81 -7.08 -6.30
N THR A 80 7.05 -7.47 -5.28
CA THR A 80 6.37 -8.76 -5.21
C THR A 80 4.87 -8.56 -5.04
N GLY A 81 4.09 -9.58 -5.36
CA GLY A 81 2.66 -9.54 -5.15
C GLY A 81 2.05 -10.92 -5.34
N TRP A 82 0.73 -10.96 -5.35
CA TRP A 82 -0.02 -12.18 -5.60
C TRP A 82 -1.25 -11.90 -6.44
N ARG A 83 -1.69 -12.93 -7.16
CA ARG A 83 -3.00 -12.96 -7.83
C ARG A 83 -3.81 -14.14 -7.30
N ARG A 84 -5.09 -13.93 -7.07
CA ARG A 84 -6.00 -14.99 -6.68
C ARG A 84 -6.64 -15.58 -7.93
N ARG A 85 -6.48 -16.88 -8.11
CA ARG A 85 -7.17 -17.65 -9.16
C ARG A 85 -8.65 -17.80 -8.83
N ARG A 86 -9.44 -18.20 -9.83
CA ARG A 86 -10.87 -18.49 -9.66
C ARG A 86 -11.15 -19.63 -8.68
N ASP A 87 -10.21 -20.57 -8.54
CA ASP A 87 -10.26 -21.66 -7.56
C ASP A 87 -9.97 -21.20 -6.12
N GLY A 88 -9.71 -19.91 -5.91
CA GLY A 88 -9.40 -19.32 -4.61
C GLY A 88 -7.92 -19.34 -4.25
N THR A 89 -7.06 -19.99 -5.02
CA THR A 89 -5.62 -20.11 -4.76
C THR A 89 -4.88 -18.80 -5.02
N SER A 90 -4.05 -18.37 -4.07
CA SER A 90 -3.13 -17.24 -4.24
C SER A 90 -1.83 -17.70 -4.90
N VAL A 91 -1.50 -17.08 -6.04
CA VAL A 91 -0.26 -17.33 -6.78
C VAL A 91 0.65 -16.11 -6.69
N PRO A 92 1.82 -16.24 -6.07
CA PRO A 92 2.76 -15.13 -5.98
C PRO A 92 3.45 -14.85 -7.33
N PHE A 93 3.87 -13.61 -7.51
CA PHE A 93 4.65 -13.14 -8.66
C PHE A 93 5.64 -12.06 -8.24
N ARG A 94 6.61 -11.78 -9.12
CA ARG A 94 7.36 -10.52 -9.10
C ARG A 94 6.83 -9.59 -10.16
N PHE A 95 6.97 -8.29 -9.93
CA PHE A 95 6.58 -7.31 -10.92
C PHE A 95 7.63 -6.24 -11.13
N VAL A 96 7.56 -5.64 -12.32
CA VAL A 96 8.22 -4.40 -12.69
C VAL A 96 7.15 -3.46 -13.24
N CYS A 97 7.13 -2.24 -12.74
CA CYS A 97 6.20 -1.19 -13.14
C CYS A 97 7.01 0.07 -13.43
N THR A 98 6.79 0.68 -14.59
CA THR A 98 7.52 1.90 -14.97
C THR A 98 6.60 3.11 -14.91
N LEU A 99 7.14 4.21 -14.41
CA LEU A 99 6.46 5.50 -14.30
C LEU A 99 7.10 6.53 -15.24
N ASP A 100 6.28 7.34 -15.91
CA ASP A 100 6.77 8.48 -16.69
C ASP A 100 7.24 9.65 -15.80
N ALA A 101 7.70 10.74 -16.39
CA ALA A 101 8.11 11.95 -15.68
C ALA A 101 6.99 12.63 -14.86
N LYS A 102 5.71 12.32 -15.14
CA LYS A 102 4.55 12.79 -14.36
C LYS A 102 4.16 11.79 -13.27
N GLY A 103 4.96 10.75 -13.09
CA GLY A 103 4.72 9.65 -12.17
C GLY A 103 3.61 8.70 -12.61
N GLN A 104 3.05 8.81 -13.82
CA GLN A 104 1.98 7.92 -14.29
C GLN A 104 2.55 6.55 -14.65
N ALA A 105 1.87 5.48 -14.22
CA ALA A 105 2.27 4.12 -14.56
C ALA A 105 1.95 3.81 -16.03
N VAL A 106 2.97 3.44 -16.79
CA VAL A 106 2.90 3.37 -18.26
C VAL A 106 3.17 1.97 -18.79
N ALA A 107 3.95 1.16 -18.07
CA ALA A 107 4.04 -0.27 -18.28
C ALA A 107 3.99 -1.02 -16.95
N PHE A 108 3.46 -2.24 -16.99
CA PHE A 108 3.47 -3.17 -15.87
C PHE A 108 3.71 -4.58 -16.42
N HIS A 109 4.67 -5.28 -15.84
CA HIS A 109 4.94 -6.68 -16.14
C HIS A 109 4.95 -7.48 -14.84
N ALA A 110 4.10 -8.49 -14.73
CA ALA A 110 4.20 -9.53 -13.70
C ALA A 110 4.76 -10.83 -14.29
N ALA A 111 5.68 -11.46 -13.56
CA ALA A 111 6.24 -12.75 -13.87
C ALA A 111 5.93 -13.74 -12.72
N PRO A 112 5.30 -14.90 -13.01
CA PRO A 112 5.09 -15.92 -11.99
C PRO A 112 6.43 -16.49 -11.51
N LEU A 113 6.49 -16.90 -10.25
CA LEU A 113 7.71 -17.50 -9.71
C LEU A 113 8.00 -18.86 -10.34
N GLN A 114 9.23 -19.06 -10.79
CA GLN A 114 9.70 -20.32 -11.36
C GLN A 114 10.27 -21.23 -10.26
N ARG A 115 9.40 -21.70 -9.33
CA ARG A 115 9.82 -22.47 -8.13
C ARG A 115 10.73 -23.67 -8.43
N HIS A 116 10.52 -24.33 -9.56
CA HIS A 116 11.33 -25.48 -9.99
C HIS A 116 12.78 -25.10 -10.35
N LEU A 117 13.04 -23.83 -10.64
CA LEU A 117 14.37 -23.25 -10.88
C LEU A 117 14.95 -22.60 -9.61
N GLY A 118 14.38 -22.89 -8.44
CA GLY A 118 14.80 -22.28 -7.17
C GLY A 118 14.26 -20.86 -6.94
N ASP A 119 13.42 -20.35 -7.84
CA ASP A 119 12.87 -19.01 -7.70
C ASP A 119 11.76 -18.95 -6.64
N GLN A 120 12.05 -18.29 -5.52
CA GLN A 120 11.15 -18.14 -4.38
C GLN A 120 11.14 -16.71 -3.85
N LEU A 121 10.03 -16.32 -3.23
CA LEU A 121 9.98 -15.06 -2.49
C LEU A 121 10.81 -15.16 -1.21
N PRO A 122 11.36 -14.03 -0.71
CA PRO A 122 11.99 -14.02 0.59
C PRO A 122 11.03 -14.51 1.70
N PRO A 123 11.53 -15.20 2.73
CA PRO A 123 10.72 -15.64 3.87
C PRO A 123 10.02 -14.47 4.56
N ALA A 124 8.74 -14.66 4.86
CA ALA A 124 7.91 -13.64 5.50
C ALA A 124 6.95 -14.29 6.51
N ILE A 125 6.60 -13.55 7.55
CA ILE A 125 5.38 -13.76 8.32
C ILE A 125 4.24 -13.18 7.49
N VAL A 126 3.19 -13.96 7.24
CA VAL A 126 2.04 -13.51 6.44
C VAL A 126 0.87 -13.25 7.38
N VAL A 127 0.42 -11.99 7.42
CA VAL A 127 -0.77 -11.57 8.15
C VAL A 127 -1.94 -11.55 7.15
N GLU A 128 -2.76 -12.59 7.21
CA GLU A 128 -3.88 -12.78 6.31
C GLU A 128 -5.18 -12.20 6.87
N GLY A 129 -6.03 -11.70 5.98
CA GLY A 129 -7.34 -11.26 6.38
C GLY A 129 -8.21 -10.86 5.22
N ALA A 130 -9.34 -10.24 5.55
CA ALA A 130 -10.22 -9.65 4.56
C ALA A 130 -10.91 -8.39 5.11
N ALA A 131 -11.13 -7.42 4.23
CA ALA A 131 -11.83 -6.18 4.55
C ALA A 131 -13.21 -6.14 3.88
N ALA A 132 -14.21 -5.73 4.65
CA ALA A 132 -15.57 -5.48 4.19
C ALA A 132 -16.07 -4.14 4.74
N TYR A 133 -17.27 -3.75 4.34
CA TYR A 133 -18.02 -2.64 4.92
C TYR A 133 -19.50 -3.05 4.98
N LEU A 134 -20.27 -2.39 5.85
CA LEU A 134 -21.66 -2.80 6.12
C LEU A 134 -22.69 -2.19 5.14
N ASP A 135 -22.33 -1.13 4.41
CA ASP A 135 -23.22 -0.54 3.40
C ASP A 135 -23.51 -1.56 2.28
N LYS A 136 -24.77 -1.62 1.83
CA LYS A 136 -25.22 -2.53 0.77
C LYS A 136 -24.89 -2.01 -0.63
N LYS A 137 -24.39 -0.78 -0.74
CA LYS A 137 -23.98 -0.20 -2.03
C LYS A 137 -22.72 -0.89 -2.55
N PRO A 138 -22.66 -1.31 -3.81
CA PRO A 138 -21.45 -1.90 -4.38
C PRO A 138 -20.32 -0.86 -4.46
N LEU A 139 -19.06 -1.31 -4.32
CA LEU A 139 -17.90 -0.45 -4.51
C LEU A 139 -17.86 0.09 -5.95
N PRO A 140 -17.54 1.39 -6.13
CA PRO A 140 -17.26 1.93 -7.45
C PRO A 140 -16.15 1.17 -8.18
N LYS A 141 -16.18 1.23 -9.52
CA LYS A 141 -15.11 0.63 -10.33
C LYS A 141 -13.78 1.31 -10.02
N GLY A 142 -12.76 0.48 -9.79
CA GLY A 142 -11.39 0.95 -9.61
C GLY A 142 -11.07 1.39 -8.18
N VAL A 143 -11.91 1.01 -7.21
CA VAL A 143 -11.55 1.02 -5.80
C VAL A 143 -10.40 0.06 -5.54
N GLU A 144 -9.52 0.46 -4.64
CA GLU A 144 -8.39 -0.31 -4.13
C GLU A 144 -8.56 -0.46 -2.62
N LEU A 145 -8.22 -1.62 -2.08
CA LEU A 145 -7.97 -1.77 -0.65
C LEU A 145 -6.51 -1.43 -0.39
N GLN A 146 -6.25 -0.53 0.55
CA GLN A 146 -4.91 -0.29 1.08
C GLN A 146 -4.88 -0.76 2.52
N VAL A 147 -3.92 -1.61 2.86
CA VAL A 147 -3.75 -2.16 4.22
C VAL A 147 -2.32 -1.89 4.65
N GLN A 148 -2.14 -1.46 5.90
CA GLN A 148 -0.81 -1.22 6.46
C GLN A 148 -0.71 -1.85 7.85
N LEU A 149 0.42 -2.49 8.12
CA LEU A 149 0.84 -2.89 9.46
C LEU A 149 1.81 -1.84 9.99
N LEU A 150 1.50 -1.32 11.17
CA LEU A 150 2.19 -0.20 11.80
C LEU A 150 2.86 -0.65 13.10
N ASP A 151 4.01 -0.09 13.41
CA ASP A 151 4.57 -0.04 14.76
C ASP A 151 4.32 1.34 15.37
N VAL A 152 3.54 1.38 16.45
CA VAL A 152 3.14 2.58 17.17
C VAL A 152 3.91 2.78 18.49
N SER A 153 4.97 2.00 18.72
CA SER A 153 5.76 2.06 19.96
C SER A 153 6.48 3.39 20.13
N LYS A 154 6.90 4.01 19.02
CA LYS A 154 7.65 5.27 18.98
C LYS A 154 6.71 6.41 18.53
N SER A 155 5.85 6.86 19.44
CA SER A 155 5.06 8.09 19.28
C SER A 155 6.00 9.30 19.05
N PRO A 156 5.66 10.29 18.18
CA PRO A 156 4.33 10.62 17.64
C PRO A 156 4.01 10.14 16.22
N LYS A 157 4.89 9.39 15.56
CA LYS A 157 4.65 8.95 14.17
C LYS A 157 4.79 7.43 14.05
N PRO A 158 3.70 6.71 13.70
CA PRO A 158 3.76 5.28 13.41
C PRO A 158 4.76 4.95 12.31
N GLU A 159 5.52 3.87 12.47
CA GLU A 159 6.37 3.29 11.43
C GLU A 159 5.56 2.28 10.61
N VAL A 160 5.54 2.40 9.28
CA VAL A 160 4.93 1.38 8.41
C VAL A 160 5.90 0.20 8.28
N LEU A 161 5.55 -0.93 8.88
CA LEU A 161 6.35 -2.15 8.78
C LEU A 161 6.12 -2.88 7.46
N THR A 162 4.87 -2.90 7.00
CA THR A 162 4.53 -3.38 5.67
C THR A 162 3.21 -2.79 5.19
N GLU A 163 3.04 -2.75 3.87
CA GLU A 163 1.86 -2.27 3.17
C GLU A 163 1.46 -3.24 2.06
N GLU A 164 0.18 -3.28 1.75
CA GLU A 164 -0.34 -3.93 0.55
C GLU A 164 -1.42 -3.07 -0.10
N VAL A 165 -1.40 -3.02 -1.45
CA VAL A 165 -2.47 -2.45 -2.26
C VAL A 165 -3.15 -3.56 -3.06
N VAL A 166 -4.42 -3.81 -2.78
CA VAL A 166 -5.22 -4.85 -3.43
C VAL A 166 -6.24 -4.24 -4.37
N ARG A 167 -6.34 -4.82 -5.57
CA ARG A 167 -7.40 -4.54 -6.54
C ARG A 167 -8.26 -5.78 -6.67
N SER A 168 -9.56 -5.61 -6.53
CA SER A 168 -10.55 -6.70 -6.62
C SER A 168 -11.63 -6.40 -7.66
N GLY A 169 -12.20 -7.46 -8.21
CA GLY A 169 -13.29 -7.44 -9.19
C GLY A 169 -14.66 -7.31 -8.54
N TRP A 170 -14.77 -6.50 -7.48
CA TRP A 170 -16.01 -6.23 -6.73
C TRP A 170 -16.49 -7.31 -5.77
N GLN A 171 -15.67 -8.34 -5.51
CA GLN A 171 -16.01 -9.36 -4.51
C GLN A 171 -15.63 -8.87 -3.11
N LEU A 172 -16.64 -8.83 -2.23
CA LEU A 172 -16.46 -8.62 -0.79
C LEU A 172 -16.63 -9.97 -0.06
N PRO A 173 -15.90 -10.19 1.05
CA PRO A 173 -14.85 -9.31 1.56
C PRO A 173 -13.60 -9.34 0.66
N ILE A 174 -12.87 -8.22 0.54
CA ILE A 174 -11.64 -8.14 -0.27
C ILE A 174 -10.50 -8.74 0.58
N PRO A 175 -9.87 -9.84 0.13
CA PRO A 175 -8.77 -10.47 0.87
C PRO A 175 -7.49 -9.64 0.79
N PHE A 176 -6.67 -9.72 1.83
CA PHE A 176 -5.32 -9.16 1.89
C PHE A 176 -4.35 -10.18 2.53
N ALA A 177 -3.05 -10.03 2.24
CA ALA A 177 -1.99 -10.89 2.76
C ALA A 177 -0.71 -10.08 2.99
N LEU A 178 -0.68 -9.30 4.06
CA LEU A 178 0.48 -8.47 4.40
C LEU A 178 1.69 -9.34 4.71
N ARG A 179 2.81 -9.07 4.05
CA ARG A 179 4.05 -9.82 4.24
C ARG A 179 5.00 -9.01 5.11
N LEU A 180 5.33 -9.50 6.29
CA LEU A 180 6.36 -8.93 7.13
C LEU A 180 7.65 -9.76 6.98
N PRO A 181 8.83 -9.15 6.76
CA PRO A 181 10.07 -9.93 6.72
C PRO A 181 10.27 -10.79 7.97
N LYS A 182 10.70 -12.04 7.78
CA LYS A 182 10.80 -13.02 8.88
C LYS A 182 11.86 -12.64 9.92
N ASP A 183 12.84 -11.82 9.54
CA ASP A 183 13.95 -11.34 10.35
C ASP A 183 13.63 -10.06 11.14
N VAL A 184 12.44 -9.48 10.96
CA VAL A 184 12.00 -8.33 11.77
C VAL A 184 11.74 -8.77 13.21
N SER A 185 12.45 -8.17 14.16
CA SER A 185 12.15 -8.33 15.59
C SER A 185 10.85 -7.60 15.93
N LEU A 186 9.93 -8.32 16.55
CA LEU A 186 8.65 -7.83 17.05
C LEU A 186 8.61 -7.62 18.56
N GLU A 187 9.71 -7.97 19.26
CA GLU A 187 9.78 -7.86 20.71
C GLU A 187 9.64 -6.41 21.16
N GLY A 188 8.75 -6.17 22.13
CA GLY A 188 8.47 -4.84 22.67
C GLY A 188 7.73 -3.89 21.71
N ARG A 189 7.38 -4.33 20.49
CA ARG A 189 6.61 -3.53 19.54
C ARG A 189 5.12 -3.55 19.87
N LYS A 190 4.47 -2.41 19.68
CA LYS A 190 3.01 -2.24 19.68
C LYS A 190 2.55 -2.18 18.23
N LEU A 191 1.88 -3.23 17.78
CA LEU A 191 1.46 -3.37 16.39
C LEU A 191 0.01 -2.94 16.22
N GLU A 192 -0.27 -2.23 15.13
CA GLU A 192 -1.61 -1.87 14.72
C GLU A 192 -1.81 -2.11 13.23
N ILE A 193 -2.99 -2.54 12.82
CA ILE A 193 -3.39 -2.64 11.41
C ILE A 193 -4.38 -1.54 11.07
N THR A 194 -4.12 -0.84 9.97
CA THR A 194 -5.05 0.12 9.37
C THR A 194 -5.46 -0.34 7.97
N ALA A 195 -6.67 0.03 7.54
CA ALA A 195 -7.18 -0.32 6.24
C ALA A 195 -8.15 0.74 5.72
N ARG A 196 -8.14 0.95 4.40
CA ARG A 196 -9.05 1.86 3.71
C ARG A 196 -9.37 1.41 2.29
N PHE A 197 -10.61 1.63 1.87
CA PHE A 197 -11.00 1.59 0.46
C PHE A 197 -10.79 2.97 -0.17
N VAL A 198 -9.99 3.03 -1.23
CA VAL A 198 -9.59 4.28 -1.88
C VAL A 198 -10.02 4.28 -3.34
N GLN A 199 -10.57 5.39 -3.82
CA GLN A 199 -10.84 5.63 -5.23
C GLN A 199 -10.17 6.93 -5.65
N ALA A 200 -9.34 6.89 -6.69
CA ALA A 200 -8.65 8.08 -7.22
C ALA A 200 -7.93 8.92 -6.12
N ARG A 201 -7.32 8.23 -5.14
CA ARG A 201 -6.64 8.79 -3.94
C ARG A 201 -7.57 9.35 -2.85
N GLN A 202 -8.88 9.21 -2.97
CA GLN A 202 -9.84 9.60 -1.95
C GLN A 202 -10.32 8.38 -1.17
N PRO A 203 -10.19 8.35 0.18
CA PRO A 203 -10.75 7.26 0.96
C PRO A 203 -12.28 7.35 0.96
N LEU A 204 -12.93 6.22 0.64
CA LEU A 204 -14.38 6.05 0.68
C LEU A 204 -14.83 5.40 1.99
N PHE A 205 -14.03 4.43 2.45
CA PHE A 205 -14.22 3.73 3.72
C PHE A 205 -12.87 3.55 4.40
N GLN A 206 -12.84 3.55 5.72
CA GLN A 206 -11.64 3.31 6.52
C GLN A 206 -11.98 2.68 7.87
N LEU A 207 -11.01 2.08 8.54
CA LEU A 207 -11.16 1.77 9.95
C LEU A 207 -11.31 3.07 10.76
N SER A 208 -12.35 3.17 11.58
CA SER A 208 -12.56 4.32 12.47
C SER A 208 -11.41 4.50 13.46
N GLU A 209 -10.86 3.38 13.94
CA GLU A 209 -9.64 3.31 14.74
C GLU A 209 -8.75 2.21 14.20
N SER A 210 -7.43 2.42 14.21
CA SER A 210 -6.48 1.35 13.92
C SER A 210 -6.70 0.17 14.87
N ARG A 211 -6.64 -1.06 14.36
CA ARG A 211 -6.86 -2.25 15.17
C ARG A 211 -5.54 -2.72 15.80
N PRO A 212 -5.41 -2.77 17.13
CA PRO A 212 -4.22 -3.33 17.77
C PRO A 212 -4.10 -4.82 17.47
N LEU A 213 -2.87 -5.29 17.28
CA LEU A 213 -2.52 -6.69 17.04
C LEU A 213 -1.54 -7.18 18.11
N ALA A 214 -1.91 -8.25 18.80
CA ALA A 214 -0.95 -9.00 19.61
C ALA A 214 -0.09 -9.90 18.71
N PRO A 215 1.10 -10.34 19.15
CA PRO A 215 1.93 -11.28 18.39
C PRO A 215 1.18 -12.53 17.93
N ASP A 216 0.32 -13.09 18.78
CA ASP A 216 -0.49 -14.28 18.47
C ASP A 216 -1.56 -14.02 17.39
N ASP A 217 -1.92 -12.76 17.14
CA ASP A 217 -2.90 -12.41 16.10
C ASP A 217 -2.29 -12.46 14.69
N LEU A 218 -0.96 -12.41 14.55
CA LEU A 218 -0.27 -12.42 13.26
C LEU A 218 -0.46 -13.73 12.47
N HIS A 219 -0.88 -14.80 13.15
CA HIS A 219 -1.16 -16.10 12.56
C HIS A 219 -2.68 -16.36 12.40
N LYS A 220 -3.53 -15.43 12.83
CA LYS A 220 -4.98 -15.55 12.74
C LYS A 220 -5.47 -14.85 11.48
N PHE A 221 -6.61 -15.33 10.97
CA PHE A 221 -7.31 -14.64 9.90
C PHE A 221 -8.01 -13.39 10.45
N ILE A 222 -7.64 -12.21 9.95
CA ILE A 222 -8.13 -10.92 10.43
C ILE A 222 -9.33 -10.45 9.60
N ILE A 223 -10.49 -10.28 10.25
CA ILE A 223 -11.65 -9.61 9.64
C ILE A 223 -11.62 -8.12 9.99
N LEU A 224 -11.66 -7.26 8.97
CA LEU A 224 -11.74 -5.81 9.12
C LEU A 224 -13.08 -5.31 8.56
N THR A 225 -13.80 -4.53 9.35
CA THR A 225 -15.03 -3.85 8.93
C THR A 225 -14.75 -2.36 8.86
N LEU A 226 -14.86 -1.79 7.66
CA LEU A 226 -14.54 -0.39 7.39
C LEU A 226 -15.82 0.46 7.42
N ASP A 227 -15.70 1.64 8.04
CA ASP A 227 -16.76 2.63 8.12
C ASP A 227 -16.64 3.63 6.99
N LYS A 228 -17.77 4.19 6.58
CA LYS A 228 -17.80 5.21 5.54
C LYS A 228 -17.10 6.47 6.04
N VAL A 229 -16.23 7.04 5.21
CA VAL A 229 -15.63 8.34 5.52
C VAL A 229 -16.70 9.42 5.38
N GLU A 230 -16.96 10.17 6.46
CA GLU A 230 -17.78 11.37 6.39
C GLU A 230 -17.06 12.42 5.54
N GLN A 231 -17.62 12.75 4.38
CA GLN A 231 -17.12 13.89 3.60
C GLN A 231 -17.54 15.17 4.31
N PRO A 232 -16.64 16.17 4.45
CA PRO A 232 -17.04 17.47 4.95
C PRO A 232 -18.17 18.00 4.06
N VAL A 233 -19.33 18.27 4.66
CA VAL A 233 -20.42 18.93 3.96
C VAL A 233 -19.93 20.34 3.63
N ASN A 234 -19.61 20.60 2.37
CA ASN A 234 -19.38 21.97 1.91
C ASN A 234 -20.67 22.74 2.16
N ALA A 235 -20.67 23.57 3.21
CA ALA A 235 -21.71 24.54 3.51
C ALA A 235 -21.68 25.64 2.43
N THR A 236 -22.16 25.32 1.24
CA THR A 236 -22.33 26.29 0.16
C THR A 236 -23.53 25.86 -0.66
N ASN A 237 -24.72 26.08 -0.09
CA ASN A 237 -25.99 26.32 -0.78
C ASN A 237 -27.07 26.54 0.30
N ALA A 238 -26.91 27.59 1.11
CA ALA A 238 -28.07 28.20 1.75
C ALA A 238 -28.77 29.05 0.69
N PRO A 239 -30.05 28.82 0.36
CA PRO A 239 -30.78 29.71 -0.53
C PRO A 239 -30.85 31.09 0.13
N ALA A 240 -30.42 32.12 -0.60
CA ALA A 240 -30.60 33.50 -0.20
C ALA A 240 -32.11 33.79 -0.12
N ASN A 241 -32.63 33.94 1.09
CA ASN A 241 -33.95 34.49 1.31
C ASN A 241 -33.93 35.96 0.87
N SER A 242 -34.51 36.24 -0.29
CA SER A 242 -34.88 37.58 -0.71
C SER A 242 -35.98 38.12 0.22
N ARG A 243 -35.69 39.23 0.91
CA ARG A 243 -36.69 40.18 1.39
C ARG A 243 -36.65 41.41 0.50
#